data_AF-A0A9D5AY26-F1
#
_entry.id   AF-A0A9D5AY26-F1
#
_cell.length_a   1.000
_cell.length_b   1.000
_cell.length_c   1.000
_cell.angle_alpha   90.00
_cell.angle_beta   90.00
_cell.angle_gamma   90.00
#
_symmetry.space_group_name_H-M   'P 1'
#
loop_
_entity.id
_entity.type
_entity.pdbx_description
1 polymer ?
#
loop_
_entity_poly.entity_id
_entity_poly.type
_entity_poly.pdbx_seq_one_letter_code
_entity_poly.pdbx_strand_id
1 'polypeptide(L)'
;MFGAKALILLTRKWKLKPPNTVLSFSSSSQHVKFKAPMDMAAIDGELRVFLVAGEVSGDSIASRLMASLKLLSPFPVRFSGIGGSKMRSEGLQSLFPIEDISVMGIWELLPHLYTFKERLNEAVKAASLFEPHVVLTVDSKGFSFRFLKQLRGTVQLLN
;
A
#
# COMPACT_ATOMS: atom_id res chain seq x y z
N MET A 1 24.45 -9.26 -7.00
CA MET A 1 23.63 -8.97 -5.81
C MET A 1 22.68 -7.82 -6.13
N PHE A 2 21.48 -8.11 -6.63
CA PHE A 2 20.47 -7.09 -6.93
C PHE A 2 19.73 -6.74 -5.64
N GLY A 3 19.99 -5.55 -5.10
CA GLY A 3 19.35 -5.06 -3.88
C GLY A 3 17.89 -4.68 -4.13
N ALA A 4 16.96 -5.46 -3.57
CA ALA A 4 15.55 -5.12 -3.51
C ALA A 4 15.39 -3.81 -2.71
N LYS A 5 14.88 -2.75 -3.35
CA LYS A 5 14.55 -1.49 -2.68
C LYS A 5 13.07 -1.53 -2.31
N ALA A 6 12.75 -1.56 -1.02
CA ALA A 6 11.40 -1.34 -0.53
C ALA A 6 11.13 0.17 -0.42
N LEU A 7 9.98 0.62 -0.93
CA LEU A 7 9.52 2.00 -0.77
C LEU A 7 8.20 1.98 0.00
N ILE A 8 8.22 2.62 1.17
CA ILE A 8 7.07 2.75 2.08
C ILE A 8 6.43 4.12 1.83
N LEU A 9 5.13 4.13 1.53
CA LEU A 9 4.33 5.35 1.50
C LEU A 9 3.27 5.26 2.60
N LEU A 10 3.27 6.24 3.50
CA LEU A 10 2.24 6.39 4.53
C LEU A 10 1.08 7.21 3.94
N THR A 11 -0.14 6.68 4.02
CA THR A 11 -1.34 7.32 3.48
C THR A 11 -2.35 7.51 4.60
N ARG A 12 -2.67 8.75 5.00
CA ARG A 12 -4.04 9.25 5.29
C ARG A 12 -4.02 10.70 5.84
N LYS A 13 -4.60 11.64 5.07
CA LYS A 13 -5.45 12.74 5.56
C LYS A 13 -6.87 12.36 5.14
N TRP A 14 -7.69 11.92 6.08
CA TRP A 14 -9.11 11.64 5.86
C TRP A 14 -9.86 12.27 7.01
N LYS A 15 -10.95 12.98 6.70
CA LYS A 15 -11.69 13.79 7.66
C LYS A 15 -12.39 12.86 8.66
N LEU A 16 -11.75 12.63 9.81
CA LEU A 16 -12.42 12.06 10.98
C LEU A 16 -13.51 13.06 11.40
N LYS A 17 -14.77 12.63 11.42
CA LYS A 17 -15.77 13.22 12.31
C LYS A 17 -15.78 12.32 13.54
N PRO A 18 -14.98 12.58 14.59
CA PRO A 18 -15.01 11.75 15.78
C PRO A 18 -16.39 11.90 16.44
N PRO A 19 -17.07 10.80 16.82
CA PRO A 19 -18.16 10.90 17.76
C PRO A 19 -17.56 11.24 19.12
N ASN A 20 -17.71 12.51 19.53
CA ASN A 20 -17.56 13.02 20.88
C ASN A 20 -16.28 12.66 21.66
N THR A 21 -15.22 13.47 21.59
CA THR A 21 -14.34 13.70 22.77
C THR A 21 -13.62 15.04 22.67
N VAL A 22 -13.82 15.87 23.69
CA VAL A 22 -13.10 17.13 23.92
C VAL A 22 -11.72 16.82 24.48
N LEU A 23 -10.65 17.22 23.79
CA LEU A 23 -9.34 17.40 24.39
C LEU A 23 -8.71 18.68 23.84
N SER A 24 -8.76 19.73 24.67
CA SER A 24 -7.97 20.93 24.51
C SER A 24 -6.51 20.65 24.84
N PHE A 25 -5.60 20.91 23.90
CA PHE A 25 -4.22 21.24 24.24
C PHE A 25 -3.69 22.22 23.19
N SER A 26 -3.52 23.47 23.61
CA SER A 26 -2.82 24.48 22.82
C SER A 26 -1.31 24.26 22.95
N SER A 27 -0.61 24.25 21.83
CA SER A 27 0.69 24.90 21.69
C SER A 27 1.07 24.93 20.22
N SER A 28 1.42 26.14 19.79
CA SER A 28 1.64 26.58 18.43
C SER A 28 2.90 25.96 17.83
N SER A 29 2.73 25.25 16.71
CA SER A 29 3.71 25.18 15.61
C SER A 29 3.07 24.41 14.46
N GLN A 30 2.92 25.09 13.33
CA GLN A 30 2.32 24.56 12.11
C GLN A 30 3.26 23.53 11.46
N HIS A 31 3.28 22.32 11.99
CA HIS A 31 3.71 21.12 11.29
C HIS A 31 2.47 20.27 11.05
N VAL A 32 2.24 19.85 9.81
CA VAL A 32 1.19 18.89 9.46
C VAL A 32 1.45 17.61 10.27
N LYS A 33 0.79 17.43 11.42
CA LYS A 33 0.87 16.22 12.25
C LYS A 33 0.27 15.07 11.45
N PHE A 34 1.09 14.33 10.72
CA PHE A 34 0.74 12.95 10.36
C PHE A 34 0.56 12.21 11.68
N LYS A 35 -0.66 11.75 11.96
CA LYS A 35 -0.87 10.75 13.01
C LYS A 35 -0.04 9.53 12.61
N ALA A 36 0.72 8.92 13.53
CA ALA A 36 1.52 7.76 13.16
C ALA A 36 0.57 6.65 12.66
N PRO A 37 0.97 5.79 11.70
CA PRO A 37 0.11 4.70 11.21
C PRO A 37 -0.47 3.84 12.33
N MET A 38 0.28 3.68 13.42
CA MET A 38 -0.14 2.96 14.62
C MET A 38 -1.23 3.68 15.41
N ASP A 39 -1.18 5.02 15.50
CA ASP A 39 -2.22 5.80 16.16
C ASP A 39 -3.54 5.71 15.40
N MET A 40 -3.49 5.61 14.07
CA MET A 40 -4.66 5.41 13.23
C MET A 40 -5.20 3.99 13.37
N ALA A 41 -4.32 2.99 13.32
CA ALA A 41 -4.69 1.60 13.54
C ALA A 41 -5.32 1.38 14.92
N ALA A 42 -4.86 2.11 15.95
CA ALA A 42 -5.45 2.08 17.29
C ALA A 42 -6.88 2.61 17.33
N ILE A 43 -7.21 3.65 16.55
CA ILE A 43 -8.58 4.17 16.45
C ILE A 43 -9.48 3.17 15.73
N ASP A 44 -8.98 2.61 14.63
CA ASP A 44 -9.75 1.72 13.76
C ASP A 44 -9.86 0.30 14.33
N GLY A 45 -9.02 -0.06 15.31
CA GLY A 45 -8.94 -1.41 15.87
C GLY A 45 -8.28 -2.44 14.94
N GLU A 46 -7.69 -2.00 13.83
CA GLU A 46 -7.02 -2.85 12.84
C GLU A 46 -5.90 -2.10 12.09
N LEU A 47 -4.91 -2.83 11.60
CA LEU A 47 -3.88 -2.30 10.71
C LEU A 47 -4.11 -2.78 9.27
N ARG A 48 -4.69 -1.93 8.43
CA ARG A 48 -4.80 -2.12 6.98
C ARG A 48 -3.51 -1.76 6.24
N VAL A 49 -2.91 -2.74 5.56
CA VAL A 49 -1.71 -2.57 4.73
C VAL A 49 -1.98 -2.98 3.30
N PHE A 50 -1.71 -2.06 2.37
CA PHE A 50 -1.79 -2.35 0.94
C PHE A 50 -0.39 -2.69 0.41
N LEU A 51 -0.19 -3.89 -0.15
CA LEU A 51 1.11 -4.34 -0.64
C LEU A 51 1.10 -4.50 -2.16
N VAL A 52 2.19 -4.11 -2.81
CA VAL A 52 2.41 -4.35 -4.23
C VAL A 52 3.77 -5.01 -4.40
N ALA A 53 3.78 -6.26 -4.82
CA ALA A 53 4.98 -6.93 -5.32
C ALA A 53 4.95 -6.95 -6.85
N GLY A 54 6.05 -6.55 -7.49
CA GLY A 54 6.14 -6.52 -8.95
C GLY A 54 6.82 -7.75 -9.58
N GLU A 55 7.47 -8.58 -8.78
CA GLU A 55 8.26 -9.74 -9.24
C GLU A 55 8.18 -10.88 -8.22
N VAL A 56 8.51 -12.11 -8.63
CA VAL A 56 8.52 -13.31 -7.75
C VAL A 56 9.53 -13.16 -6.59
N SER A 57 10.65 -12.47 -6.83
CA SER A 57 11.61 -12.04 -5.80
C SER A 57 10.92 -11.18 -4.73
N GLY A 58 10.15 -10.18 -5.18
CA GLY A 58 9.38 -9.27 -4.35
C GLY A 58 8.30 -9.99 -3.52
N ASP A 59 7.60 -10.96 -4.12
CA ASP A 59 6.59 -11.79 -3.43
C ASP A 59 7.20 -12.50 -2.22
N SER A 60 8.39 -13.08 -2.37
CA SER A 60 9.06 -13.78 -1.27
C SER A 60 9.55 -12.85 -0.15
N ILE A 61 9.92 -11.62 -0.46
CA ILE A 61 10.35 -10.63 0.54
C ILE A 61 9.13 -10.09 1.28
N ALA A 62 8.10 -9.73 0.52
CA ALA A 62 6.87 -9.19 1.06
C ALA A 62 6.12 -10.22 1.93
N SER A 63 6.11 -11.50 1.58
CA SER A 63 5.48 -12.53 2.41
C SER A 63 6.12 -12.66 3.79
N ARG A 64 7.46 -12.62 3.86
CA ARG A 64 8.19 -12.64 5.13
C ARG A 64 7.88 -11.40 5.98
N LEU A 65 7.72 -10.24 5.34
CA LEU A 65 7.29 -9.04 6.03
C LEU A 65 5.86 -9.17 6.56
N MET A 66 4.93 -9.71 5.77
CA MET A 66 3.54 -9.94 6.20
C MET A 66 3.49 -10.88 7.41
N ALA A 67 4.27 -11.97 7.38
CA ALA A 67 4.39 -12.89 8.50
C ALA A 67 4.88 -12.17 9.77
N SER A 68 5.97 -11.40 9.66
CA SER A 68 6.49 -10.62 10.78
C SER A 68 5.51 -9.57 11.28
N LEU A 69 4.76 -8.91 10.40
CA LEU A 69 3.81 -7.88 10.80
C LEU A 69 2.62 -8.47 11.54
N LYS A 70 2.14 -9.67 11.17
CA LYS A 70 1.11 -10.38 11.93
C LYS A 70 1.57 -10.72 13.35
N LEU A 71 2.86 -11.01 13.55
CA LEU A 71 3.43 -11.34 14.86
C LEU A 71 3.67 -10.09 15.73
N LEU A 72 4.12 -9.00 15.12
CA LEU A 72 4.56 -7.80 15.84
C LEU A 72 3.47 -6.74 16.00
N SER A 73 2.43 -6.78 15.18
CA SER A 73 1.35 -5.80 15.26
C SER A 73 0.52 -6.01 16.53
N PRO A 74 0.27 -4.95 17.32
CA PRO A 74 -0.64 -5.01 18.46
C PRO A 74 -2.12 -5.05 18.03
N PHE A 75 -2.41 -4.88 16.74
CA PHE A 75 -3.75 -4.90 16.16
C PHE A 75 -3.86 -5.98 15.07
N PRO A 76 -5.07 -6.54 14.83
CA PRO A 76 -5.34 -7.40 13.68
C PRO A 76 -4.87 -6.73 12.37
N VAL A 77 -4.11 -7.47 11.57
CA VAL A 77 -3.55 -6.94 10.32
C VAL A 77 -4.37 -7.45 9.14
N ARG A 78 -4.78 -6.53 8.27
CA ARG A 78 -5.46 -6.85 7.01
C ARG A 78 -4.62 -6.45 5.83
N PHE A 79 -4.54 -7.37 4.86
CA PHE A 79 -3.71 -7.22 3.68
C PHE A 79 -4.56 -7.21 2.42
N SER A 80 -4.28 -6.27 1.53
CA SER A 80 -4.83 -6.20 0.18
C SER A 80 -3.75 -5.77 -0.79
N GLY A 81 -3.87 -6.11 -2.07
CA GLY A 81 -3.03 -5.53 -3.11
C GLY A 81 -2.62 -6.53 -4.17
N ILE A 82 -1.34 -6.59 -4.53
CA ILE A 82 -0.85 -7.40 -5.64
C ILE A 82 0.33 -8.22 -5.15
N GLY A 83 0.24 -9.54 -5.28
CA GLY A 83 1.26 -10.46 -4.83
C GLY A 83 1.11 -11.85 -5.42
N GLY A 84 2.21 -12.59 -5.38
CA GLY A 84 2.29 -13.96 -5.85
C GLY A 84 1.75 -14.95 -4.82
N SER A 85 2.10 -16.23 -5.00
CA SER A 85 1.59 -17.31 -4.17
C SER A 85 2.01 -17.20 -2.71
N LYS A 86 3.21 -16.69 -2.40
CA LYS A 86 3.70 -16.60 -1.01
C LYS A 86 3.01 -15.51 -0.23
N MET A 87 2.73 -14.35 -0.83
CA MET A 87 1.92 -13.34 -0.15
C MET A 87 0.47 -13.80 0.02
N ARG A 88 -0.10 -14.50 -0.97
CA ARG A 88 -1.46 -15.07 -0.84
C ARG A 88 -1.55 -16.07 0.31
N SER A 89 -0.56 -16.94 0.50
CA SER A 89 -0.53 -17.86 1.64
C SER A 89 -0.45 -17.15 2.99
N GLU A 90 0.08 -15.93 3.02
CA GLU A 90 0.11 -15.10 4.24
C GLU A 90 -1.20 -14.34 4.51
N GLY A 91 -2.19 -14.47 3.63
CA GLY A 91 -3.51 -13.84 3.75
C GLY A 91 -3.70 -12.60 2.86
N LEU A 92 -2.83 -12.36 1.87
CA LEU A 92 -3.05 -11.29 0.90
C LEU A 92 -4.23 -11.62 -0.02
N GLN A 93 -5.21 -10.71 -0.07
CA GLN A 93 -6.20 -10.68 -1.13
C GLN A 93 -5.60 -10.00 -2.37
N SER A 94 -5.04 -10.81 -3.29
CA SER A 94 -4.45 -10.29 -4.52
C SER A 94 -5.53 -9.89 -5.52
N LEU A 95 -5.44 -8.69 -6.07
CA LEU A 95 -6.39 -8.15 -7.05
C LEU A 95 -6.33 -8.88 -8.39
N PHE A 96 -5.10 -9.18 -8.84
CA PHE A 96 -4.82 -9.89 -10.08
C PHE A 96 -3.51 -10.69 -9.93
N PRO A 97 -3.16 -11.58 -10.88
CA PRO A 97 -1.89 -12.30 -10.90
C PRO A 97 -0.69 -11.34 -10.97
N ILE A 98 0.41 -11.65 -10.30
CA ILE A 98 1.61 -10.78 -10.28
C ILE A 98 2.24 -10.67 -11.68
N GLU A 99 1.99 -11.67 -12.51
CA GLU A 99 2.42 -11.81 -13.90
C GLU A 99 1.92 -10.66 -14.78
N ASP A 100 0.75 -10.10 -14.47
CA ASP A 100 0.15 -8.98 -15.21
C ASP A 100 0.92 -7.67 -15.07
N ILE A 101 1.78 -7.57 -14.04
CA ILE A 101 2.63 -6.40 -13.79
C ILE A 101 4.13 -6.73 -13.76
N SER A 102 4.51 -8.01 -13.77
CA SER A 102 5.90 -8.46 -13.82
C SER A 102 6.39 -8.46 -15.27
N VAL A 103 6.77 -7.28 -15.77
CA VAL A 103 7.33 -7.17 -17.12
C VAL A 103 8.84 -7.06 -17.03
N MET A 104 9.54 -8.04 -17.60
CA MET A 104 11.00 -8.22 -17.46
C MET A 104 11.82 -7.23 -18.31
N GLY A 105 11.17 -6.40 -19.13
CA GLY A 105 11.84 -5.34 -19.89
C GLY A 105 10.89 -4.28 -20.48
N ILE A 106 11.44 -3.10 -20.80
CA ILE A 106 10.70 -1.99 -21.44
C ILE A 106 10.10 -2.40 -22.80
N TRP A 107 10.76 -3.34 -23.49
CA TRP A 107 10.35 -3.82 -24.82
C TRP A 107 9.15 -4.77 -24.79
N GLU A 108 9.04 -5.60 -23.76
CA GLU A 108 7.88 -6.50 -23.54
C GLU A 108 6.65 -5.73 -23.04
N LEU A 109 6.84 -4.49 -22.57
CA LEU A 109 5.76 -3.62 -22.11
C LEU A 109 4.94 -3.04 -23.26
N LEU A 110 5.55 -2.81 -24.44
CA LEU A 110 4.91 -2.13 -25.58
C LEU A 110 3.58 -2.78 -26.04
N PRO A 111 3.48 -4.11 -26.25
CA PRO A 111 2.21 -4.74 -26.61
C PRO A 111 1.19 -4.74 -25.46
N HIS A 112 1.63 -4.60 -24.21
CA HIS A 112 0.79 -4.70 -23.01
C HIS A 112 0.55 -3.35 -22.31
N LEU A 113 0.88 -2.22 -22.95
CA LEU A 113 0.74 -0.88 -22.36
C LEU A 113 -0.70 -0.58 -21.92
N TYR A 114 -1.68 -1.04 -22.70
CA TYR A 114 -3.09 -0.86 -22.37
C TYR A 114 -3.45 -1.62 -21.09
N THR A 115 -3.16 -2.92 -21.05
CA THR A 115 -3.37 -3.78 -19.88
C THR A 115 -2.64 -3.23 -18.65
N PHE A 116 -1.39 -2.79 -18.80
CA PHE A 116 -0.64 -2.18 -17.70
C PHE A 116 -1.34 -0.95 -17.12
N LYS A 117 -1.88 -0.07 -17.99
CA LYS A 117 -2.62 1.12 -17.55
C LYS A 117 -3.93 0.75 -16.85
N GLU A 118 -4.63 -0.27 -17.34
CA GLU A 118 -5.84 -0.79 -16.69
C GLU A 118 -5.54 -1.35 -15.30
N ARG A 119 -4.51 -2.21 -15.19
CA ARG A 119 -4.06 -2.77 -13.91
C ARG A 119 -3.60 -1.71 -12.93
N LEU A 120 -2.94 -0.67 -13.42
CA LEU A 120 -2.56 0.48 -12.61
C LEU A 120 -3.79 1.21 -12.04
N ASN A 121 -4.79 1.50 -12.89
CA ASN A 121 -6.03 2.17 -12.46
C ASN A 121 -6.82 1.30 -11.49
N GLU A 122 -6.91 -0.01 -11.76
CA GLU A 122 -7.55 -0.99 -10.88
C GLU A 122 -6.89 -1.02 -9.51
N ALA A 123 -5.56 -1.08 -9.46
CA ALA A 123 -4.79 -1.04 -8.22
C ALA A 123 -5.01 0.26 -7.43
N VAL A 124 -5.00 1.42 -8.10
CA VAL A 124 -5.26 2.72 -7.45
C VAL A 124 -6.67 2.79 -6.90
N LYS A 125 -7.68 2.35 -7.66
CA LYS A 125 -9.07 2.31 -7.22
C LYS A 125 -9.24 1.38 -6.02
N ALA A 126 -8.67 0.18 -6.08
CA ALA A 126 -8.71 -0.77 -4.98
C ALA A 126 -8.01 -0.25 -3.73
N ALA A 127 -6.82 0.36 -3.86
CA ALA A 127 -6.13 1.00 -2.75
C ALA A 127 -6.94 2.15 -2.16
N SER A 128 -7.60 2.96 -2.99
CA SER A 128 -8.46 4.05 -2.51
C SER A 128 -9.66 3.53 -1.71
N LEU A 129 -10.30 2.45 -2.18
CA LEU A 129 -11.45 1.83 -1.51
C LEU A 129 -11.05 1.06 -0.25
N PHE A 130 -9.85 0.47 -0.23
CA PHE A 130 -9.33 -0.28 0.91
C PHE A 130 -8.89 0.62 2.07
N GLU A 131 -8.72 1.92 1.83
CA GLU A 131 -8.42 2.89 2.88
C GLU A 131 -7.18 2.52 3.73
N PRO A 132 -6.03 2.18 3.13
CA PRO A 132 -4.88 1.67 3.86
C PRO A 132 -4.25 2.73 4.77
N HIS A 133 -3.75 2.29 5.93
CA HIS A 133 -2.87 3.11 6.77
C HIS A 133 -1.46 3.19 6.18
N VAL A 134 -1.03 2.09 5.55
CA VAL A 134 0.31 1.94 4.97
C VAL A 134 0.19 1.32 3.59
N VAL A 135 0.89 1.92 2.63
CA VAL A 135 1.10 1.34 1.30
C VAL A 135 2.57 0.95 1.19
N LEU A 136 2.82 -0.32 0.89
CA LEU A 136 4.15 -0.86 0.71
C LEU A 136 4.32 -1.35 -0.73
N THR A 137 5.40 -0.91 -1.35
CA THR A 137 5.82 -1.43 -2.66
C THR A 137 7.13 -2.17 -2.52
N VAL A 138 7.20 -3.38 -3.07
CA VAL A 138 8.35 -4.27 -3.04
C VAL A 138 8.68 -4.70 -4.46
N ASP A 139 9.82 -4.25 -4.94
CA ASP A 139 10.30 -4.53 -6.29
C ASP A 139 9.45 -3.92 -7.43
N SER A 140 10.07 -3.75 -8.59
CA SER A 140 9.60 -3.00 -9.78
C SER A 140 9.43 -1.48 -9.60
N LYS A 141 10.47 -0.72 -10.01
CA LYS A 141 10.45 0.75 -9.95
C LYS A 141 9.37 1.38 -10.86
N GLY A 142 9.08 0.76 -11.99
CA GLY A 142 8.19 1.32 -13.02
C GLY A 142 6.72 1.35 -12.61
N PHE A 143 6.19 0.23 -12.13
CA PHE A 143 4.82 0.13 -11.66
C PHE A 143 4.65 0.86 -10.33
N SER A 144 5.51 0.55 -9.34
CA SER A 144 5.45 1.12 -8.00
C SER A 144 5.50 2.66 -8.00
N PHE A 145 6.36 3.28 -8.81
CA PHE A 145 6.42 4.74 -8.89
C PHE A 145 5.13 5.34 -9.47
N ARG A 146 4.62 4.78 -10.57
CA ARG A 146 3.37 5.27 -11.21
C ARG A 146 2.17 5.09 -10.28
N PHE A 147 2.09 3.94 -9.61
CA PHE A 147 1.05 3.62 -8.64
C PHE A 147 1.05 4.61 -7.49
N LEU A 148 2.19 4.81 -6.83
CA LEU A 148 2.30 5.76 -5.71
C LEU A 148 2.09 7.21 -6.13
N LYS A 149 2.41 7.59 -7.37
CA LYS A 149 2.15 8.93 -7.90
C LYS A 149 0.66 9.16 -8.12
N GLN A 150 -0.03 8.22 -8.77
CA GLN A 150 -1.46 8.32 -9.02
C GLN A 150 -2.28 8.24 -7.73
N LEU A 151 -1.95 7.29 -6.85
CA LEU A 151 -2.64 7.13 -5.57
C LEU A 151 -2.55 8.40 -4.71
N ARG A 152 -1.38 9.06 -4.69
CA ARG A 152 -1.24 10.36 -4.00
C ARG A 152 -2.13 11.44 -4.61
N GLY A 153 -2.21 11.52 -5.95
CA GLY A 153 -3.11 12.46 -6.63
C GLY A 153 -4.58 12.20 -6.28
N THR A 154 -5.02 10.93 -6.31
CA THR A 154 -6.39 10.55 -5.96
C THR A 154 -6.73 10.89 -4.50
N VAL A 155 -5.86 10.58 -3.54
CA VAL A 155 -6.08 10.88 -2.13
C VAL A 155 -6.08 12.40 -1.87
N GLN A 156 -5.32 13.19 -2.63
CA GLN A 156 -5.34 14.65 -2.54
C GLN A 156 -6.64 15.25 -3.08
N LEU A 157 -7.24 14.68 -4.13
CA LEU A 157 -8.50 15.16 -4.71
C LEU A 157 -9.74 14.86 -3.85
N LEU A 158 -9.64 13.91 -2.92
CA LEU A 158 -10.70 13.57 -1.97
C LEU A 158 -10.70 14.46 -0.71
N ASN A 159 -9.76 15.40 -0.61
CA ASN A 159 -9.60 16.34 0.51
C ASN A 159 -9.97 17.77 0.11
#